data_AF-A0A7S0L6L3-F1
#
_entry.id   AF-A0A7S0L6L3-F1
#
_cell.length_a   1.000
_cell.length_b   1.000
_cell.length_c   1.000
_cell.angle_alpha   90.00
_cell.angle_beta   90.00
_cell.angle_gamma   90.00
#
_symmetry.space_group_name_H-M   'P 1'
#
loop_
_entity.id
_entity.type
_entity.pdbx_description
1 polymer ?
#
loop_
_entity_poly.entity_id
_entity_poly.type
_entity_poly.pdbx_seq_one_letter_code
_entity_poly.pdbx_strand_id
1 'polypeptide(L)'
;VGYKQDSAVVYTDVTMPSVTGQPYIDSVVYVDKHPQPSGEGPTGTLPTALTDFYGNISLETSKSITQYHKTGDLHIASYDFADKTMNFAVGRINHEGEYQPTGGSDSSVWKAYNRPYLKFSLSDFWEGK
;
A
#
# COMPACT_ATOMS: atom_id res chain seq x y z
N VAL A 1 2.73 -21.99 -11.94
CA VAL A 1 3.47 -21.99 -10.66
C VAL A 1 2.73 -21.03 -9.75
N GLY A 2 2.11 -21.54 -8.70
CA GLY A 2 1.35 -20.74 -7.73
C GLY A 2 1.56 -21.33 -6.36
N TYR A 3 1.49 -20.50 -5.32
CA TYR A 3 1.54 -20.95 -3.94
C TYR A 3 0.40 -21.95 -3.72
N LYS A 4 0.71 -23.17 -3.27
CA LYS A 4 -0.32 -24.12 -2.82
C LYS A 4 -0.85 -23.59 -1.50
N GLN A 5 -2.17 -23.53 -1.32
CA GLN A 5 -2.78 -23.07 -0.09
C GLN A 5 -2.17 -23.75 1.15
N ASP A 6 -1.92 -25.06 1.06
CA ASP A 6 -1.30 -25.87 2.13
C ASP A 6 0.16 -25.51 2.46
N SER A 7 0.82 -24.77 1.59
CA SER A 7 2.20 -24.29 1.77
C SER A 7 2.29 -22.82 2.21
N ALA A 8 1.16 -22.12 2.29
CA ALA A 8 1.13 -20.73 2.73
C ALA A 8 1.21 -20.67 4.26
N VAL A 9 2.25 -20.01 4.77
CA VAL A 9 2.34 -19.68 6.20
C VAL A 9 1.55 -18.41 6.44
N VAL A 10 0.49 -18.50 7.23
CA VAL A 10 -0.32 -17.33 7.64
C VAL A 10 0.35 -16.67 8.83
N TYR A 11 0.73 -15.41 8.67
CA TYR A 11 1.26 -14.59 9.75
C TYR A 11 0.18 -13.72 10.38
N THR A 12 0.25 -13.58 11.70
CA THR A 12 -0.55 -12.65 12.50
C THR A 12 0.36 -11.57 13.07
N ASP A 13 -0.22 -10.61 13.78
CA ASP A 13 0.51 -9.56 14.52
C ASP A 13 1.46 -10.15 15.57
N VAL A 14 1.12 -11.32 16.11
CA VAL A 14 1.96 -12.07 17.06
C VAL A 14 2.97 -13.00 16.37
N THR A 15 2.60 -13.63 15.25
CA THR A 15 3.46 -14.68 14.63
C THR A 15 4.36 -14.17 13.51
N MET A 16 4.21 -12.91 13.09
CA MET A 16 5.10 -12.28 12.11
C MET A 16 6.54 -12.26 12.67
N PRO A 17 7.51 -12.92 12.01
CA PRO A 17 8.88 -12.94 12.51
C PRO A 17 9.45 -11.52 12.53
N SER A 18 10.32 -11.22 13.50
CA SER A 18 11.06 -9.96 13.58
C SER A 18 12.12 -9.87 12.47
N VAL A 19 11.68 -9.81 11.22
CA VAL A 19 12.55 -9.72 10.04
C VAL A 19 13.11 -8.32 9.84
N THR A 20 12.59 -7.34 10.57
CA THR A 20 12.95 -5.93 10.49
C THR A 20 12.80 -5.32 11.88
N GLY A 21 13.62 -4.33 12.26
CA GLY A 21 13.53 -3.64 13.57
C GLY A 21 12.31 -2.74 13.73
N GLN A 22 11.19 -3.14 13.13
CA GLN A 22 9.97 -2.34 13.01
C GLN A 22 9.10 -2.50 14.28
N PRO A 23 8.34 -1.47 14.66
CA PRO A 23 7.53 -1.48 15.88
C PRO A 23 6.34 -2.45 15.80
N TYR A 24 6.04 -3.15 16.90
CA TYR A 24 4.78 -3.89 17.03
C TYR A 24 3.61 -2.90 17.10
N ILE A 25 2.55 -3.17 16.32
CA ILE A 25 1.29 -2.44 16.35
C ILE A 25 0.19 -3.49 16.54
N ASP A 26 -0.56 -3.36 17.63
CA ASP A 26 -1.57 -4.35 18.01
C ASP A 26 -2.62 -4.52 16.90
N SER A 27 -2.99 -5.77 16.57
CA SER A 27 -3.95 -6.07 15.50
C SER A 27 -3.58 -5.57 14.09
N VAL A 28 -2.32 -5.15 13.86
CA VAL A 28 -1.85 -4.68 12.55
C VAL A 28 -0.64 -5.50 12.10
N VAL A 29 -0.81 -6.22 10.99
CA VAL A 29 0.30 -6.92 10.32
C VAL A 29 0.72 -6.09 9.11
N TYR A 30 2.00 -5.77 9.03
CA TYR A 30 2.56 -5.08 7.87
C TYR A 30 3.89 -5.70 7.47
N VAL A 31 4.18 -5.61 6.18
CA VAL A 31 5.45 -6.04 5.60
C VAL A 31 6.03 -4.85 4.87
N ASP A 32 6.98 -4.17 5.51
CA ASP A 32 7.77 -3.15 4.85
C ASP A 32 9.05 -3.79 4.30
N LYS A 33 9.11 -3.97 2.98
CA LYS A 33 10.31 -4.47 2.28
C LYS A 33 11.21 -3.33 1.80
N HIS A 34 10.89 -2.08 2.12
CA HIS A 34 11.81 -0.98 1.86
C HIS A 34 13.06 -1.17 2.74
N PRO A 35 14.28 -1.16 2.18
CA PRO A 35 15.49 -1.18 2.99
C PRO A 35 15.45 -0.01 3.98
N GLN A 36 15.56 -0.34 5.26
CA GLN A 36 15.71 0.65 6.33
C GLN A 36 17.17 0.69 6.79
N PRO A 37 17.76 1.89 6.97
CA PRO A 37 17.11 3.20 6.86
C PRO A 37 16.91 3.61 5.39
N SER A 38 15.67 3.96 5.03
CA SER A 38 15.50 4.99 4.01
C SER A 38 16.10 6.28 4.58
N GLY A 39 16.60 7.19 3.75
CA GLY A 39 17.14 8.48 4.21
C GLY A 39 16.14 9.38 4.96
N GLU A 40 14.94 8.88 5.27
CA GLU A 40 13.82 9.59 5.89
C GLU A 40 13.76 9.42 7.42
N GLY A 41 14.59 8.57 8.02
CA GLY A 41 14.58 8.35 9.47
C GLY A 41 13.26 7.73 9.98
N PRO A 42 12.95 7.78 11.29
CA PRO A 42 11.75 7.16 11.86
C PRO A 42 10.44 7.89 11.50
N THR A 43 10.52 9.07 10.90
CA THR A 43 9.38 9.92 10.53
C THR A 43 9.22 9.89 9.02
N GLY A 44 8.53 8.87 8.50
CA GLY A 44 8.42 8.65 7.06
C GLY A 44 8.35 7.18 6.63
N THR A 45 8.35 6.23 7.57
CA THR A 45 8.23 4.79 7.30
C THR A 45 6.79 4.31 7.49
N LEU A 46 6.39 3.26 6.76
CA LEU A 46 5.05 2.66 6.82
C LEU A 46 4.51 2.50 8.26
N PRO A 47 5.28 1.99 9.24
CA PRO A 47 4.80 1.88 10.61
C PRO A 47 4.37 3.20 11.26
N THR A 48 5.02 4.32 10.94
CA THR A 48 4.67 5.63 11.50
C THR A 48 3.30 6.07 11.01
N ALA A 49 3.00 5.96 9.71
CA ALA A 49 1.65 6.26 9.23
C ALA A 49 0.61 5.25 9.74
N LEU A 50 0.94 3.97 9.83
CA LEU A 50 0.02 2.98 10.43
C LEU A 50 -0.29 3.31 11.89
N THR A 51 0.67 3.86 12.63
CA THR A 51 0.48 4.33 14.01
C THR A 51 -0.39 5.58 14.06
N ASP A 52 -0.15 6.56 13.18
CA ASP A 52 -0.93 7.81 13.11
C ASP A 52 -2.41 7.56 12.79
N PHE A 53 -2.70 6.51 12.03
CA PHE A 53 -4.07 6.10 11.67
C PHE A 53 -4.59 4.90 12.49
N TYR A 54 -3.92 4.55 13.59
CA TYR A 54 -4.29 3.39 14.41
C TYR A 54 -5.74 3.49 14.92
N GLY A 55 -6.49 2.39 14.82
CA GLY A 55 -7.93 2.35 15.13
C GLY A 55 -8.85 3.01 14.08
N ASN A 56 -8.28 3.61 13.03
CA ASN A 56 -9.02 4.25 11.93
C ASN A 56 -8.43 3.88 10.56
N ILE A 57 -7.98 2.64 10.39
CA ILE A 57 -7.51 2.12 9.11
C ILE A 57 -8.74 1.62 8.33
N SER A 58 -9.09 2.36 7.29
CA SER A 58 -10.24 2.14 6.41
C SER A 58 -9.81 2.32 4.95
N LEU A 59 -10.71 2.04 4.00
CA LEU A 59 -10.44 2.30 2.58
C LEU A 59 -10.19 3.78 2.25
N GLU A 60 -10.73 4.70 3.04
CA GLU A 60 -10.50 6.13 2.81
C GLU A 60 -9.17 6.59 3.41
N THR A 61 -8.87 6.19 4.64
CA THR A 61 -7.61 6.53 5.30
C THR A 61 -6.40 5.81 4.70
N SER A 62 -6.59 4.65 4.05
CA SER A 62 -5.52 3.96 3.31
C SER A 62 -4.94 4.79 2.16
N LYS A 63 -5.75 5.68 1.55
CA LYS A 63 -5.28 6.62 0.54
C LYS A 63 -4.29 7.61 1.14
N SER A 64 -4.60 8.13 2.34
CA SER A 64 -3.72 9.05 3.06
C SER A 64 -2.43 8.36 3.49
N ILE A 65 -2.52 7.16 4.09
CA ILE A 65 -1.34 6.38 4.51
C ILE A 65 -0.35 6.22 3.35
N THR A 66 -0.82 5.81 2.18
CA THR A 66 0.04 5.58 1.01
C THR A 66 0.54 6.89 0.37
N GLN A 67 -0.26 7.97 0.40
CA GLN A 67 0.15 9.30 -0.03
C GLN A 67 1.28 9.89 0.80
N TYR A 68 1.21 9.72 2.13
CA TYR A 68 2.23 10.26 3.05
C TYR A 68 3.62 9.67 2.78
N HIS A 69 3.68 8.38 2.44
CA HIS A 69 4.95 7.71 2.17
C HIS A 69 5.54 8.01 0.80
N LYS A 70 4.79 8.67 -0.10
CA LYS A 70 5.19 8.91 -1.49
C LYS A 70 5.86 7.68 -2.12
N THR A 71 5.29 6.50 -1.85
CA THR A 71 5.97 5.24 -2.12
C THR A 71 6.34 5.15 -3.60
N GLY A 72 7.42 4.41 -3.90
CA GLY A 72 7.79 4.10 -5.29
C GLY A 72 6.77 3.22 -6.02
N ASP A 73 5.62 2.92 -5.40
CA ASP A 73 4.66 1.94 -5.88
C ASP A 73 4.02 2.37 -7.20
N LEU A 74 3.95 1.39 -8.11
CA LEU A 74 3.30 1.55 -9.41
C LEU A 74 1.82 1.16 -9.36
N HIS A 75 1.40 0.45 -8.31
CA HIS A 75 0.02 0.10 -8.05
C HIS A 75 -0.22 0.05 -6.54
N ILE A 76 -1.42 0.45 -6.13
CA ILE A 76 -1.90 0.35 -4.75
C ILE A 76 -3.26 -0.32 -4.81
N ALA A 77 -3.46 -1.33 -3.97
CA ALA A 77 -4.75 -1.97 -3.77
C ALA A 77 -5.05 -2.02 -2.26
N SER A 78 -6.21 -1.49 -1.86
CA SER A 78 -6.73 -1.59 -0.50
C SER A 78 -8.02 -2.38 -0.53
N TYR A 79 -8.20 -3.31 0.40
CA TYR A 79 -9.33 -4.22 0.43
C TYR A 79 -10.07 -4.06 1.75
N ASP A 80 -11.38 -3.88 1.68
CA ASP A 80 -12.29 -4.06 2.80
C ASP A 80 -13.06 -5.36 2.60
N PHE A 81 -12.67 -6.38 3.36
CA PHE A 81 -13.30 -7.69 3.29
C PHE A 81 -14.65 -7.76 4.01
N ALA A 82 -14.92 -6.86 4.95
CA ALA A 82 -16.22 -6.79 5.62
C ALA A 82 -17.28 -6.25 4.66
N ASP A 83 -16.96 -5.14 3.99
CA ASP A 83 -17.85 -4.48 3.02
C ASP A 83 -17.73 -5.02 1.60
N LYS A 84 -16.78 -5.95 1.36
CA LYS A 84 -16.47 -6.54 0.05
C LYS A 84 -16.19 -5.47 -1.02
N THR A 85 -15.41 -4.46 -0.68
CA THR A 85 -15.01 -3.41 -1.63
C THR A 85 -13.49 -3.27 -1.69
N MET A 86 -12.98 -2.72 -2.79
CA MET A 86 -11.57 -2.39 -2.93
C MET A 86 -11.36 -1.02 -3.54
N ASN A 87 -10.28 -0.37 -3.14
CA ASN A 87 -9.73 0.79 -3.80
C ASN A 87 -8.47 0.39 -4.57
N PHE A 88 -8.33 0.89 -5.80
CA PHE A 88 -7.17 0.63 -6.65
C PHE A 88 -6.67 1.92 -7.30
N ALA A 89 -5.37 2.15 -7.22
CA ALA A 89 -4.68 3.22 -7.93
C ALA A 89 -3.50 2.64 -8.71
N VAL A 90 -3.26 3.18 -9.91
CA VAL A 90 -2.17 2.74 -10.79
C VAL A 90 -1.42 3.94 -11.32
N GLY A 91 -0.09 3.85 -11.26
CA GLY A 91 0.81 4.84 -11.85
C GLY A 91 0.70 4.87 -13.37
N ARG A 92 1.06 6.00 -13.98
CA ARG A 92 1.04 6.19 -15.43
C ARG A 92 2.35 6.81 -15.90
N ILE A 93 2.84 6.31 -17.03
CA ILE A 93 3.97 6.89 -17.74
C ILE A 93 3.52 7.78 -18.91
N ASN A 94 4.35 8.77 -19.24
CA ASN A 94 4.27 9.51 -20.50
C ASN A 94 4.91 8.70 -21.66
N HIS A 95 5.05 9.32 -22.84
CA HIS A 95 5.57 8.64 -24.02
C HIS A 95 7.10 8.40 -23.95
N GLU A 96 7.79 9.11 -23.06
CA GLU A 96 9.22 9.00 -22.77
C GLU A 96 9.52 7.97 -21.67
N GLY A 97 8.48 7.36 -21.07
CA GLY A 97 8.62 6.36 -20.01
C GLY A 97 8.73 6.94 -18.59
N GLU A 98 8.49 8.25 -18.42
CA GLU A 98 8.56 8.92 -17.12
C GLU A 98 7.19 8.99 -16.43
N TYR A 99 7.17 8.88 -15.10
CA TYR A 99 5.94 9.01 -14.29
C TYR A 99 5.59 10.46 -14.01
N GLN A 100 5.47 11.30 -15.05
CA GLN A 100 5.15 12.73 -14.96
C GLN A 100 4.74 13.25 -16.35
N PRO A 101 4.09 14.42 -16.48
CA PRO A 101 3.91 15.07 -17.78
C PRO A 101 5.27 15.39 -18.43
N THR A 102 5.32 15.48 -19.76
CA THR A 102 6.53 15.92 -20.48
C THR A 102 6.96 17.30 -19.96
N GLY A 103 8.21 17.42 -19.51
CA GLY A 103 8.74 18.62 -18.86
C GLY A 103 8.24 18.84 -17.42
N GLY A 104 7.66 17.81 -16.80
CA GLY A 104 7.22 17.81 -15.42
C GLY A 104 8.37 17.83 -14.41
N SER A 105 7.99 18.04 -13.15
CA SER A 105 8.88 17.98 -11.98
C SER A 105 8.34 17.01 -10.93
N ASP A 106 9.07 16.84 -9.82
CA ASP A 106 8.69 15.98 -8.70
C ASP A 106 7.30 16.28 -8.10
N SER A 107 6.77 17.51 -8.28
CA SER A 107 5.41 17.87 -7.83
C SER A 107 4.30 17.39 -8.77
N SER A 108 4.65 16.88 -9.95
CA SER A 108 3.71 16.42 -10.99
C SER A 108 3.74 14.90 -11.21
N VAL A 109 4.28 14.16 -10.24
CA VAL A 109 4.52 12.72 -10.32
C VAL A 109 3.20 11.93 -10.44
N TRP A 110 3.14 11.04 -11.41
CA TRP A 110 2.02 10.13 -11.70
C TRP A 110 2.25 8.71 -11.17
N LYS A 111 2.96 8.56 -10.04
CA LYS A 111 3.04 7.30 -9.29
C LYS A 111 1.74 7.01 -8.55
N ALA A 112 1.48 5.74 -8.22
CA ALA A 112 0.16 5.30 -7.75
C ALA A 112 -0.38 6.11 -6.55
N TYR A 113 0.47 6.48 -5.59
CA TYR A 113 0.05 7.27 -4.42
C TYR A 113 -0.58 8.62 -4.80
N ASN A 114 -0.16 9.22 -5.91
CA ASN A 114 -0.63 10.53 -6.38
C ASN A 114 -1.67 10.43 -7.51
N ARG A 115 -2.35 9.28 -7.62
CA ARG A 115 -3.36 9.03 -8.65
C ARG A 115 -4.75 8.92 -8.03
N PRO A 116 -5.82 9.24 -8.78
CA PRO A 116 -7.18 8.96 -8.35
C PRO A 116 -7.35 7.46 -8.07
N TYR A 117 -8.03 7.14 -6.97
CA TYR A 117 -8.39 5.77 -6.61
C TYR A 117 -9.73 5.40 -7.24
N LEU A 118 -9.74 4.28 -7.95
CA LEU A 118 -10.94 3.63 -8.45
C LEU A 118 -11.49 2.71 -7.36
N LYS A 119 -12.81 2.71 -7.17
CA LYS A 119 -13.48 1.83 -6.20
C LYS A 119 -14.22 0.71 -6.93
N PHE A 120 -14.05 -0.52 -6.48
CA PHE A 120 -14.67 -1.72 -7.04
C PHE A 120 -15.42 -2.52 -5.97
N SER A 121 -16.44 -3.25 -6.41
CA SER A 121 -17.07 -4.35 -5.67
C SER A 121 -16.21 -5.61 -5.85
N LEU A 122 -15.84 -6.26 -4.73
CA LEU A 122 -15.11 -7.54 -4.79
C LEU A 122 -15.99 -8.66 -5.31
N SER A 123 -17.30 -8.59 -5.08
CA SER A 123 -18.25 -9.56 -5.64
C SER A 123 -18.21 -9.53 -7.17
N ASP A 124 -18.21 -8.35 -7.79
CA ASP A 124 -18.18 -8.22 -9.26
C ASP A 124 -16.87 -8.80 -9.81
N PHE A 125 -15.75 -8.51 -9.12
CA PHE A 125 -14.42 -8.96 -9.51
C PHE A 125 -14.23 -10.47 -9.40
N TRP A 126 -14.74 -11.09 -8.33
CA TRP A 126 -14.60 -12.54 -8.10
C TRP A 126 -15.60 -13.36 -8.91
N GLU A 127 -16.76 -12.80 -9.22
CA GLU A 127 -17.75 -13.45 -10.09
C GLU A 127 -17.46 -13.24 -11.58
N GLY A 128 -16.48 -12.38 -11.92
CA GLY A 128 -16.03 -12.14 -13.29
C GLY A 128 -17.09 -11.46 -14.17
N LYS A 129 -17.89 -10.57 -13.58
CA LYS A 129 -18.97 -9.84 -14.27
C LYS A 129 -18.51 -8.48 -14.81
#